data_AF-A0A846YS08-F1
#
_entry.id   AF-A0A846YS08-F1
#
_cell.length_a   1.000
_cell.length_b   1.000
_cell.length_c   1.000
_cell.angle_alpha   90.00
_cell.angle_beta   90.00
_cell.angle_gamma   90.00
#
_symmetry.space_group_name_H-M   'P 1'
#
loop_
_entity.id
_entity.type
_entity.pdbx_description
1 polymer ?
#
loop_
_entity_poly.entity_id
_entity_poly.type
_entity_poly.pdbx_seq_one_letter_code
_entity_poly.pdbx_strand_id
1 'polypeptide(L)'
;MYLLLPVVGALFGLIVYLVVRGGLTSPTGGAADINPYGITAIAALVGQFSRETAEKLRSVFSTLLAPAPRGRDHALTPRINAIEPAGGPPGTRVTITGTGLASATIVLFGAARSPAADVTDTLIRTVVPEGATSAPPVVSTPTGTVASPEPFVVEPPT
;
A
#
# COMPACT_ATOMS: atom_id res chain seq x y z
N MET A 1 -27.58 2.42 24.44
CA MET A 1 -26.72 1.92 25.54
C MET A 1 -26.60 2.91 26.71
N TYR A 2 -27.53 3.88 26.87
CA TYR A 2 -27.41 4.92 27.89
C TYR A 2 -27.99 4.56 29.27
N LEU A 3 -28.89 3.57 29.32
CA LEU A 3 -29.50 3.10 30.56
C LEU A 3 -28.48 2.47 31.53
N LEU A 4 -27.31 2.04 31.02
CA LEU A 4 -26.26 1.40 31.81
C LEU A 4 -25.30 2.40 32.47
N LEU A 5 -25.23 3.65 31.98
CA LEU A 5 -24.33 4.68 32.53
C LEU A 5 -24.47 4.91 34.05
N PRO A 6 -25.67 5.00 34.65
CA PRO A 6 -25.79 5.19 36.10
C PRO A 6 -25.25 3.99 36.89
N VAL A 7 -25.40 2.77 36.36
CA VAL A 7 -24.89 1.55 37.01
C VAL A 7 -23.37 1.49 36.94
N VAL A 8 -22.79 1.83 35.78
CA VAL A 8 -21.33 1.92 35.60
C VAL A 8 -20.73 3.00 36.50
N GLY A 9 -21.37 4.18 36.58
CA GLY A 9 -20.95 5.26 37.46
C GLY A 9 -21.02 4.89 38.95
N ALA A 10 -22.09 4.21 39.38
CA ALA A 10 -22.23 3.72 40.75
C ALA A 10 -21.15 2.69 41.12
N LEU A 11 -20.83 1.78 40.19
CA LEU A 11 -19.80 0.75 40.39
C LEU A 11 -18.40 1.37 40.47
N PHE A 12 -18.11 2.37 39.64
CA PHE A 12 -16.85 3.13 39.69
C PHE A 12 -16.73 3.94 40.98
N GLY A 13 -17.81 4.61 41.41
CA GLY A 13 -17.87 5.34 42.67
C GLY A 13 -17.64 4.44 43.88
N LEU A 14 -18.20 3.22 43.87
CA LEU A 14 -17.99 2.23 44.92
C LEU A 14 -16.53 1.78 44.99
N ILE A 15 -15.88 1.56 43.85
CA ILE A 15 -14.46 1.19 43.80
C ILE A 15 -13.59 2.34 44.34
N VAL A 16 -13.82 3.58 43.90
CA VAL A 16 -13.09 4.77 44.40
C VAL A 16 -13.29 4.96 45.90
N TYR A 17 -14.51 4.76 46.40
CA TYR A 17 -14.81 4.82 47.82
C TYR A 17 -14.05 3.76 48.63
N LEU A 18 -13.93 2.53 48.11
CA LEU A 18 -13.14 1.48 48.76
C LEU A 18 -11.63 1.82 48.76
N VAL A 19 -11.11 2.46 47.72
CA VAL A 19 -9.72 2.95 47.69
C VAL A 19 -9.50 4.05 48.74
N VAL A 20 -10.38 5.06 48.77
CA VAL A 20 -10.24 6.23 49.65
C VAL A 20 -10.48 5.86 51.11
N ARG A 21 -11.43 4.96 51.39
CA ARG A 21 -11.77 4.54 52.75
C ARG A 21 -10.87 3.43 53.29
N GLY A 22 -10.41 2.52 52.43
CA GLY A 22 -9.49 1.44 52.81
C GLY A 22 -8.03 1.91 52.93
N GLY A 23 -7.61 2.86 52.09
CA GLY A 23 -6.20 3.17 51.91
C GLY A 23 -5.45 2.02 51.22
N LEU A 24 -4.38 2.34 50.50
CA LEU A 24 -3.53 1.34 49.84
C LEU A 24 -2.54 0.67 50.81
N THR A 25 -2.27 1.31 51.94
CA THR A 25 -1.29 0.93 52.96
C THR A 25 -1.87 1.14 54.35
N SER A 26 -1.58 0.24 55.29
CA SER A 26 -1.94 0.42 56.70
C SER A 26 -1.00 1.46 57.35
N PRO A 27 -1.46 2.20 58.37
CA PRO A 27 -0.62 3.18 59.07
C PRO A 27 0.55 2.56 59.85
N THR A 28 0.60 1.23 60.00
CA THR A 28 1.65 0.50 60.74
C THR A 28 2.78 -0.06 59.86
N GLY A 29 2.74 0.11 58.54
CA GLY A 29 3.95 0.15 57.69
C GLY A 29 4.74 -1.16 57.46
N GLY A 30 4.14 -2.35 57.52
CA GLY A 30 4.77 -3.60 57.08
C GLY A 30 4.42 -3.97 55.63
N ALA A 31 5.36 -4.56 54.87
CA ALA A 31 5.09 -5.09 53.51
C ALA A 31 4.05 -6.23 53.49
N ALA A 32 3.76 -6.83 54.65
CA ALA A 32 2.70 -7.82 54.85
C ALA A 32 1.32 -7.19 55.18
N ASP A 33 1.27 -5.89 55.51
CA ASP A 33 0.05 -5.17 55.91
C ASP A 33 -0.60 -4.46 54.73
N ILE A 34 -0.79 -5.18 53.63
CA ILE A 34 -1.49 -4.64 52.45
C ILE A 34 -3.00 -4.76 52.68
N ASN A 35 -3.72 -3.66 52.46
CA ASN A 35 -5.17 -3.69 52.64
C ASN A 35 -5.84 -4.50 51.52
N PRO A 36 -6.56 -5.60 51.83
CA PRO A 36 -7.27 -6.40 50.83
C PRO A 36 -8.30 -5.56 50.04
N TYR A 37 -8.89 -4.54 50.64
CA TYR A 37 -9.79 -3.61 49.95
C TYR A 37 -9.07 -2.75 48.91
N GLY A 38 -7.82 -2.35 49.16
CA GLY A 38 -6.98 -1.62 48.21
C GLY A 38 -6.58 -2.48 47.01
N ILE A 39 -6.16 -3.73 47.25
CA ILE A 39 -5.80 -4.67 46.17
C ILE A 39 -7.02 -5.00 45.31
N THR A 40 -8.17 -5.32 45.93
CA THR A 40 -9.39 -5.66 45.20
C THR A 40 -9.91 -4.48 44.39
N ALA A 41 -9.78 -3.25 44.88
CA ALA A 41 -10.15 -2.06 44.15
C ALA A 41 -9.25 -1.81 42.92
N ILE A 42 -7.93 -1.97 43.05
CA ILE A 42 -7.00 -1.85 41.90
C ILE A 42 -7.29 -2.96 40.89
N ALA A 43 -7.47 -4.21 41.34
CA ALA A 43 -7.79 -5.33 40.46
C ALA A 43 -9.10 -5.10 39.68
N ALA A 44 -10.12 -4.54 40.34
CA ALA A 44 -11.38 -4.17 39.70
C ALA A 44 -11.21 -3.05 38.66
N LEU A 45 -10.44 -2.00 38.97
CA LEU A 45 -10.12 -0.93 38.01
C LEU A 45 -9.37 -1.48 36.79
N VAL A 46 -8.30 -2.26 37.00
CA VAL A 46 -7.50 -2.86 35.92
C VAL A 46 -8.36 -3.77 35.05
N GLY A 47 -9.25 -4.57 35.65
CA GLY A 47 -10.20 -5.41 34.92
C GLY A 47 -11.15 -4.61 34.04
N GLN A 48 -11.61 -3.44 34.50
CA GLN A 48 -12.54 -2.59 33.75
C GLN A 48 -11.86 -1.83 32.59
N PHE A 49 -10.63 -1.34 32.77
CA PHE A 49 -9.84 -0.67 31.71
C PHE A 49 -9.30 -1.64 30.64
N SER A 50 -9.26 -2.94 30.94
CA SER A 50 -8.75 -3.99 30.04
C SER A 50 -9.57 -4.09 28.74
N ARG A 51 -10.89 -3.89 28.78
CA ARG A 51 -11.73 -3.99 27.56
C ARG A 51 -11.42 -2.89 26.55
N GLU A 52 -11.37 -1.64 26.99
CA GLU A 52 -11.03 -0.52 26.10
C GLU A 52 -9.58 -0.58 25.60
N THR A 53 -8.65 -1.01 26.46
CA THR A 53 -7.23 -1.13 26.09
C THR A 53 -7.03 -2.28 25.10
N ALA A 54 -7.72 -3.40 25.27
CA ALA A 54 -7.68 -4.53 24.34
C ALA A 54 -8.26 -4.17 22.97
N GLU A 55 -9.35 -3.39 22.92
CA GLU A 55 -9.92 -2.89 21.66
C GLU A 55 -8.96 -1.93 20.94
N LYS A 56 -8.31 -1.02 21.67
CA LYS A 56 -7.29 -0.12 21.10
C LYS A 56 -6.07 -0.88 20.59
N LEU A 57 -5.58 -1.87 21.35
CA LEU A 57 -4.47 -2.72 20.93
C LEU A 57 -4.83 -3.52 19.68
N ARG A 58 -6.05 -4.06 19.62
CA ARG A 58 -6.59 -4.73 18.43
C ARG A 58 -6.64 -3.78 17.23
N SER A 59 -7.02 -2.52 17.42
CA SER A 59 -7.02 -1.50 16.37
C SER A 59 -5.62 -1.22 15.83
N VAL A 60 -4.62 -1.18 16.71
CA VAL A 60 -3.22 -1.02 16.30
C VAL A 60 -2.75 -2.24 15.51
N PHE A 61 -2.98 -3.45 16.01
CA PHE A 61 -2.65 -4.68 15.28
C PHE A 61 -3.36 -4.78 13.93
N SER A 62 -4.65 -4.44 13.86
CA SER A 62 -5.38 -4.48 12.58
C SER A 62 -4.87 -3.44 11.59
N THR A 63 -4.31 -2.32 12.07
CA THR A 63 -3.71 -1.30 11.20
C THR A 63 -2.34 -1.75 10.69
N LEU A 64 -1.52 -2.31 11.58
CA LEU A 64 -0.16 -2.74 11.25
C LEU A 64 -0.12 -4.02 10.41
N LEU A 65 -1.06 -4.94 10.62
CA LEU A 65 -1.18 -6.20 9.88
C LEU A 65 -2.27 -6.15 8.80
N ALA A 66 -2.83 -4.98 8.50
CA ALA A 66 -3.73 -4.84 7.37
C ALA A 66 -2.97 -5.23 6.08
N PRO A 67 -3.57 -6.05 5.19
CA PRO A 67 -3.06 -6.22 3.85
C PRO A 67 -2.85 -4.85 3.20
N ALA A 68 -1.71 -4.67 2.53
CA ALA A 68 -1.41 -3.41 1.84
C ALA A 68 -2.58 -3.04 0.91
N PRO A 69 -3.02 -1.76 0.89
CA PRO A 69 -4.07 -1.32 -0.02
C PRO A 69 -3.69 -1.70 -1.46
N ARG A 70 -4.52 -2.52 -2.13
CA ARG A 70 -4.39 -2.74 -3.57
C ARG A 70 -4.74 -1.42 -4.25
N GLY A 71 -3.72 -0.69 -4.70
CA GLY A 71 -3.95 0.68 -5.19
C GLY A 71 -2.77 1.40 -5.82
N ARG A 72 -1.55 0.84 -5.80
CA ARG A 72 -0.49 1.22 -6.75
C ARG A 72 -0.34 0.25 -7.91
N ASP A 73 -1.16 -0.80 -7.91
CA ASP A 73 -1.15 -1.87 -8.91
C ASP A 73 -2.37 -1.78 -9.82
N HIS A 74 -3.10 -0.65 -9.81
CA HIS A 74 -3.95 -0.29 -10.94
C HIS A 74 -3.02 -0.05 -12.11
N ALA A 75 -2.67 -1.14 -12.77
CA ALA A 75 -2.11 -1.18 -14.09
C ALA A 75 -3.08 -0.40 -14.97
N LEU A 76 -2.82 0.90 -15.12
CA LEU A 76 -3.41 1.70 -16.17
C LEU A 76 -3.25 0.84 -17.43
N THR A 77 -4.36 0.52 -18.08
CA THR A 77 -4.32 -0.30 -19.29
C THR A 77 -3.35 0.41 -20.24
N PRO A 78 -2.18 -0.20 -20.52
CA PRO A 78 -1.15 0.49 -21.27
C PRO A 78 -1.71 0.82 -22.64
N ARG A 79 -1.62 2.08 -23.04
CA ARG A 79 -2.12 2.57 -24.33
C ARG A 79 -1.03 3.34 -25.04
N ILE A 80 -0.82 3.03 -26.31
CA ILE A 80 0.07 3.78 -27.19
C ILE A 80 -0.78 4.79 -27.97
N ASN A 81 -0.37 6.05 -27.96
CA ASN A 81 -1.03 7.13 -28.68
C ASN A 81 -0.33 7.42 -30.02
N ALA A 82 1.00 7.57 -30.00
CA ALA A 82 1.78 7.92 -31.18
C ALA A 82 3.23 7.46 -31.08
N ILE A 83 3.87 7.33 -32.23
CA ILE A 83 5.27 6.91 -32.38
C ILE A 83 5.98 7.89 -33.29
N GLU A 84 7.08 8.47 -32.82
CA GLU A 84 7.83 9.47 -33.57
C GLU A 84 9.34 9.21 -33.52
N PRO A 85 10.01 9.08 -34.68
CA PRO A 85 9.44 9.04 -36.04
C PRO A 85 8.61 7.77 -36.31
N ALA A 86 7.66 7.83 -37.25
CA ALA A 86 6.82 6.69 -37.66
C ALA A 86 7.55 5.69 -38.57
N GLY A 87 8.80 5.97 -38.93
CA GLY A 87 9.65 5.09 -39.73
C GLY A 87 11.11 5.52 -39.71
N GLY A 88 11.98 4.62 -40.14
CA GLY A 88 13.42 4.87 -40.27
C GLY A 88 14.25 3.58 -40.32
N PRO A 89 15.54 3.67 -40.66
CA PRO A 89 16.44 2.53 -40.71
C PRO A 89 16.75 1.98 -39.30
N PRO A 90 17.26 0.74 -39.19
CA PRO A 90 17.82 0.22 -37.95
C PRO A 90 18.82 1.21 -37.32
N GLY A 91 18.79 1.33 -35.99
CA GLY A 91 19.58 2.32 -35.24
C GLY A 91 18.89 3.67 -35.00
N THR A 92 17.72 3.91 -35.61
CA THR A 92 16.93 5.13 -35.37
C THR A 92 16.40 5.18 -33.95
N ARG A 93 16.50 6.33 -33.28
CA ARG A 93 15.86 6.55 -31.97
C ARG A 93 14.40 6.90 -32.17
N VAL A 94 13.53 6.14 -31.54
CA VAL A 94 12.08 6.28 -31.63
C VAL A 94 11.52 6.61 -30.26
N THR A 95 10.61 7.56 -30.23
CA THR A 95 9.86 7.97 -29.04
C THR A 95 8.44 7.46 -29.16
N ILE A 96 8.02 6.65 -28.20
CA ILE A 96 6.66 6.11 -28.10
C ILE A 96 5.96 6.86 -26.99
N THR A 97 4.83 7.49 -27.30
CA THR A 97 4.02 8.24 -26.34
C THR A 97 2.71 7.51 -26.04
N GLY A 98 2.23 7.62 -24.81
CA GLY A 98 1.09 6.86 -24.34
C GLY A 98 0.72 7.11 -22.88
N THR A 99 0.10 6.12 -22.26
CA THR A 99 -0.26 6.11 -20.83
C THR A 99 -0.08 4.72 -20.25
N GLY A 100 0.32 4.61 -18.97
CA GLY A 100 0.53 3.32 -18.31
C GLY A 100 1.80 2.59 -18.78
N LEU A 101 2.78 3.35 -19.28
CA LEU A 101 4.01 2.82 -19.87
C LEU A 101 5.16 2.66 -18.86
N ALA A 102 4.97 3.06 -17.60
CA ALA A 102 6.01 3.11 -16.57
C ALA A 102 6.72 1.77 -16.31
N SER A 103 6.02 0.65 -16.56
CA SER A 103 6.55 -0.70 -16.35
C SER A 103 6.97 -1.39 -17.65
N ALA A 104 7.07 -0.67 -18.78
CA ALA A 104 7.51 -1.25 -20.03
C ALA A 104 8.98 -1.66 -19.97
N THR A 105 9.29 -2.87 -20.44
CA THR A 105 10.66 -3.42 -20.43
C THR A 105 11.19 -3.69 -21.85
N ILE A 106 10.32 -4.13 -22.75
CA ILE A 106 10.70 -4.54 -24.10
C ILE A 106 9.73 -3.94 -25.11
N VAL A 107 10.27 -3.41 -26.21
CA VAL A 107 9.51 -3.01 -27.39
C VAL A 107 9.86 -3.95 -28.53
N LEU A 108 8.86 -4.53 -29.18
CA LEU A 108 9.01 -5.43 -30.31
C LEU A 108 8.69 -4.68 -31.60
N PHE A 109 9.61 -4.67 -32.55
CA PHE A 109 9.40 -4.17 -33.92
C PHE A 109 9.27 -5.39 -34.85
N GLY A 110 8.05 -5.88 -35.02
CA GLY A 110 7.82 -7.18 -35.67
C GLY A 110 8.38 -8.33 -34.81
N ALA A 111 9.34 -9.08 -35.34
CA ALA A 111 10.03 -10.15 -34.62
C ALA A 111 11.25 -9.68 -33.80
N ALA A 112 11.75 -8.46 -34.05
CA ALA A 112 12.96 -7.96 -33.42
C ALA A 112 12.65 -7.30 -32.06
N ARG A 113 13.44 -7.62 -31.03
CA ARG A 113 13.26 -7.13 -29.67
C ARG A 113 14.23 -5.99 -29.40
N SER A 114 13.72 -4.88 -28.85
CA SER A 114 14.51 -3.74 -28.41
C SER A 114 14.28 -3.44 -26.93
N PRO A 115 15.33 -3.23 -26.13
CA PRO A 115 15.18 -2.81 -24.75
C PRO A 115 14.61 -1.38 -24.70
N ALA A 116 13.60 -1.17 -23.84
CA ALA A 116 13.09 0.16 -23.58
C ALA A 116 14.14 0.98 -22.78
N ALA A 117 14.41 2.19 -23.24
CA ALA A 117 15.30 3.17 -22.60
C ALA A 117 14.49 4.40 -22.17
N ASP A 118 14.88 5.06 -21.09
CA ASP A 118 14.23 6.31 -20.64
C ASP A 118 12.69 6.17 -20.51
N VAL A 119 12.27 5.18 -19.72
CA VAL A 119 10.86 4.80 -19.53
C VAL A 119 10.21 5.69 -18.48
N THR A 120 9.10 6.31 -18.87
CA THR A 120 8.22 7.09 -18.00
C THR A 120 6.79 6.61 -18.18
N ASP A 121 5.85 7.11 -17.37
CA ASP A 121 4.45 6.69 -17.47
C ASP A 121 3.79 7.04 -18.82
N THR A 122 4.28 8.09 -19.48
CA THR A 122 3.71 8.62 -20.73
C THR A 122 4.63 8.52 -21.94
N LEU A 123 5.87 8.10 -21.76
CA LEU A 123 6.88 8.12 -22.82
C LEU A 123 7.90 7.00 -22.63
N ILE A 124 8.25 6.34 -23.73
CA ILE A 124 9.35 5.37 -23.83
C ILE A 124 10.26 5.82 -24.97
N ARG A 125 11.58 5.79 -24.74
CA ARG A 125 12.55 5.89 -25.83
C ARG A 125 13.09 4.51 -26.15
N THR A 126 13.25 4.21 -27.42
CA THR A 126 13.81 2.93 -27.84
C THR A 126 14.61 3.14 -29.11
N VAL A 127 15.48 2.19 -29.42
CA VAL A 127 16.22 2.17 -30.69
C VAL A 127 15.63 1.09 -31.58
N VAL A 128 15.52 1.34 -32.88
CA VAL A 128 15.10 0.31 -33.84
C VAL A 128 16.20 -0.75 -33.95
N PRO A 129 15.94 -2.02 -33.62
CA PRO A 129 16.95 -3.08 -33.69
C PRO A 129 17.21 -3.54 -35.12
N GLU A 130 18.37 -4.15 -35.35
CA GLU A 130 18.67 -4.87 -36.60
C GLU A 130 17.63 -5.99 -36.83
N GLY A 131 17.11 -6.09 -38.06
CA GLY A 131 16.05 -7.06 -38.40
C GLY A 131 14.64 -6.63 -38.02
N ALA A 132 14.42 -5.35 -37.68
CA ALA A 132 13.07 -4.80 -37.57
C ALA A 132 12.30 -5.00 -38.90
N THR A 133 11.01 -5.34 -38.78
CA THR A 133 10.11 -5.47 -39.94
C THR A 133 9.01 -4.42 -39.84
N SER A 134 8.51 -3.94 -40.98
CA SER A 134 7.38 -3.00 -41.03
C SER A 134 6.12 -3.63 -40.46
N ALA A 135 5.83 -3.34 -39.19
CA ALA A 135 4.71 -3.89 -38.42
C ALA A 135 4.35 -2.93 -37.28
N PRO A 136 3.13 -3.03 -36.71
CA PRO A 136 2.78 -2.30 -35.50
C PRO A 136 3.68 -2.73 -34.35
N PRO A 137 4.48 -1.82 -33.75
CA PRO A 137 5.34 -2.20 -32.64
C PRO A 137 4.52 -2.56 -31.41
N VAL A 138 4.99 -3.55 -30.66
CA VAL A 138 4.32 -4.09 -29.47
C VAL A 138 5.18 -3.81 -28.25
N VAL A 139 4.62 -3.13 -27.26
CA VAL A 139 5.28 -2.88 -25.98
C VAL A 139 4.85 -3.95 -24.97
N SER A 140 5.84 -4.57 -24.33
CA SER A 140 5.65 -5.58 -23.29
C SER A 140 5.82 -4.97 -21.91
N THR A 141 4.78 -5.06 -21.10
CA THR A 141 4.77 -4.68 -19.68
C THR A 141 4.49 -5.93 -18.83
N PRO A 142 4.93 -5.99 -17.55
CA PRO A 142 4.58 -7.07 -16.62
C PRO A 142 3.07 -7.30 -16.47
N THR A 143 2.27 -6.28 -16.77
CA THR A 143 0.82 -6.26 -16.68
C THR A 143 0.10 -6.65 -17.98
N GLY A 144 0.82 -6.76 -19.10
CA GLY A 144 0.26 -7.11 -20.40
C GLY A 144 1.03 -6.52 -21.58
N THR A 145 0.62 -6.86 -22.79
CA THR A 145 1.18 -6.32 -24.03
C THR A 145 0.23 -5.30 -24.65
N VAL A 146 0.77 -4.23 -25.23
CA VAL A 146 0.01 -3.24 -26.01
C VAL A 146 0.63 -3.08 -27.39
N ALA A 147 -0.19 -3.12 -28.43
CA ALA A 147 0.23 -2.85 -29.80
C ALA A 147 -0.02 -1.37 -30.14
N SER A 148 0.88 -0.80 -30.94
CA SER A 148 0.68 0.52 -31.53
C SER A 148 -0.52 0.52 -32.48
N PRO A 149 -1.33 1.60 -32.50
CA PRO A 149 -2.39 1.76 -33.50
C PRO A 149 -1.83 1.97 -34.92
N GLU A 150 -0.63 2.54 -35.04
CA GLU A 150 0.00 2.83 -36.33
C GLU A 150 1.20 1.90 -36.58
N PRO A 151 1.39 1.41 -37.83
CA PRO A 151 2.53 0.59 -38.20
C PRO A 151 3.81 1.44 -38.26
N PHE A 152 4.92 0.91 -37.74
CA PHE A 152 6.24 1.51 -37.97
C PHE A 152 6.80 1.03 -39.31
N VAL A 153 7.24 1.94 -40.17
CA VAL A 153 7.80 1.60 -41.49
C VAL A 153 9.33 1.53 -41.40
N VAL A 154 9.88 0.34 -41.60
CA VAL A 154 11.34 0.15 -41.62
C VAL A 154 11.85 0.49 -43.02
N GLU A 155 12.68 1.52 -43.13
CA GLU A 155 13.33 1.89 -44.37
C GLU A 155 14.64 1.09 -44.55
N PRO A 156 15.01 0.70 -45.78
CA PRO A 156 16.29 0.04 -46.03
C PRO A 156 17.46 0.95 -45.63
N PRO A 157 18.55 0.42 -45.06
CA PRO A 157 19.75 1.21 -44.81
C PRO A 157 20.34 1.69 -46.14
N THR A 158 20.49 3.01 -46.30
CA THR A 158 21.25 3.65 -47.41
C THR A 158 22.73 3.70 -47.13
#